data_AF-A0A2U2CEP1-F1
#
_entry.id   AF-A0A2U2CEP1-F1
#
_cell.length_a   1.000
_cell.length_b   1.000
_cell.length_c   1.000
_cell.angle_alpha   90.00
_cell.angle_beta   90.00
_cell.angle_gamma   90.00
#
_symmetry.space_group_name_H-M   'P 1'
#
loop_
_entity.id
_entity.type
_entity.pdbx_description
1 polymer ?
#
loop_
_entity_poly.entity_id
_entity_poly.type
_entity_poly.pdbx_seq_one_letter_code
_entity_poly.pdbx_strand_id
1 'polypeptide(L)'
;MIRALQEPGCLEEKHMSDLAPVERRLSAALDRIAFQLEKGAAKAAKGSVFGLGRPAEAAPDPEQAATIASLREALEKERAANSQLSERVHQVKQRQETTIGQLERRLARLTEQLDLQSLEMLRLKKANAKLMESNTALREAQIEGFPDATLINKSISAELEALQAERRAEMAEMEEILSELKPLLAADAR
;
A
#
# COMPACT_ATOMS: atom_id res chain seq x y z
N MET A 1 -1.40 38.02 19.69
CA MET A 1 -2.70 37.70 20.31
C MET A 1 -3.81 38.16 19.38
N ILE A 2 -4.51 37.18 18.79
CA ILE A 2 -5.90 37.26 18.26
C ILE A 2 -6.06 38.04 16.93
N ARG A 3 -6.01 37.38 15.75
CA ARG A 3 -7.06 36.57 15.07
C ARG A 3 -8.14 37.47 14.45
N ALA A 4 -7.98 37.81 13.17
CA ALA A 4 -8.65 37.15 12.03
C ALA A 4 -10.19 37.20 12.14
N LEU A 5 -10.79 38.20 11.51
CA LEU A 5 -12.20 38.21 11.12
C LEU A 5 -12.27 38.64 9.66
N GLN A 6 -12.14 37.63 8.81
CA GLN A 6 -12.37 37.67 7.38
C GLN A 6 -13.89 37.67 7.16
N GLU A 7 -14.38 38.61 6.38
CA GLU A 7 -15.79 38.86 6.11
C GLU A 7 -16.48 37.61 5.49
N PRO A 8 -17.60 37.12 6.05
CA PRO A 8 -18.29 35.93 5.54
C PRO A 8 -19.20 36.19 4.31
N GLY A 9 -19.39 37.44 3.87
CA GLY A 9 -20.38 37.78 2.82
C GLY A 9 -19.96 37.52 1.38
N CYS A 10 -18.67 37.37 1.08
CA CYS A 10 -18.16 37.30 -0.30
C CYS A 10 -18.19 35.89 -0.94
N LEU A 11 -18.46 34.83 -0.17
CA LEU A 11 -18.39 33.44 -0.65
C LEU A 11 -19.77 32.87 -1.06
N GLU A 12 -20.86 33.21 -0.35
CA GLU A 12 -22.20 32.70 -0.67
C GLU A 12 -22.78 33.25 -1.99
N GLU A 13 -22.57 34.54 -2.29
CA GLU A 13 -23.01 35.13 -3.56
C GLU A 13 -22.27 34.53 -4.78
N LYS A 14 -21.01 34.12 -4.61
CA LYS A 14 -20.24 33.45 -5.67
C LYS A 14 -20.77 32.04 -5.93
N HIS A 15 -21.08 31.27 -4.89
CA HIS A 15 -21.67 29.93 -5.02
C HIS A 15 -23.08 29.94 -5.64
N MET A 16 -23.92 30.94 -5.33
CA MET A 16 -25.23 31.10 -5.97
C MET A 16 -25.11 31.56 -7.44
N SER A 17 -24.11 32.39 -7.76
CA SER A 17 -23.84 32.83 -9.13
C SER A 17 -23.27 31.72 -10.03
N ASP A 18 -22.55 30.75 -9.44
CA ASP A 18 -22.00 29.59 -10.13
C ASP A 18 -23.05 28.49 -10.40
N LEU A 19 -24.20 28.51 -9.73
CA LEU A 19 -25.30 27.55 -9.92
C LEU A 19 -26.16 27.90 -11.16
N ALA A 20 -26.43 29.19 -11.38
CA ALA A 20 -27.20 29.69 -12.51
C ALA A 20 -26.73 29.22 -13.90
N PRO A 21 -25.42 29.17 -14.23
CA PRO A 21 -24.96 28.62 -15.51
C PRO A 21 -25.12 27.10 -15.60
N VAL A 22 -25.08 26.37 -14.49
CA VAL A 22 -25.31 24.92 -14.46
C VAL A 22 -26.78 24.61 -14.70
N GLU A 23 -27.69 25.33 -14.05
CA GLU A 23 -29.14 25.18 -14.27
C GLU A 23 -29.54 25.48 -15.71
N ARG A 24 -29.02 26.56 -16.31
CA ARG A 24 -29.26 26.89 -17.73
C ARG A 24 -28.78 25.79 -18.68
N ARG A 25 -27.62 25.17 -18.38
CA ARG A 25 -27.10 24.05 -19.18
C ARG A 25 -27.93 22.79 -18.99
N LEU A 26 -28.42 22.53 -17.77
CA LEU A 26 -29.27 21.39 -17.48
C LEU A 26 -30.62 21.50 -18.20
N SER A 27 -31.28 22.66 -18.14
CA SER A 27 -32.54 22.92 -18.86
C SER A 27 -32.35 22.77 -20.36
N ALA A 28 -31.28 23.34 -20.93
CA ALA A 28 -30.99 23.20 -22.35
C ALA A 28 -30.69 21.74 -22.77
N ALA A 29 -30.09 20.94 -21.88
CA ALA A 29 -29.86 19.51 -22.13
C ALA A 29 -31.18 18.71 -22.08
N LEU A 30 -32.05 19.01 -21.12
CA LEU A 30 -33.37 18.39 -21.00
C LEU A 30 -34.28 18.74 -22.19
N ASP A 31 -34.28 19.99 -22.65
CA ASP A 31 -35.03 20.42 -23.83
C ASP A 31 -34.55 19.71 -25.11
N ARG A 32 -33.24 19.49 -25.25
CA ARG A 32 -32.67 18.70 -26.37
C ARG A 32 -33.10 17.24 -26.31
N ILE A 33 -33.16 16.64 -25.13
CA ILE A 33 -33.63 15.25 -24.95
C ILE A 33 -35.11 15.17 -25.30
N ALA A 34 -35.93 16.10 -24.82
CA ALA A 34 -37.35 16.19 -25.16
C ALA A 34 -37.56 16.30 -26.68
N PHE A 35 -36.83 17.19 -27.34
CA PHE A 35 -36.88 17.35 -28.80
C PHE A 35 -36.41 16.11 -29.57
N GLN A 36 -35.40 15.39 -29.06
CA GLN A 36 -34.94 14.14 -29.66
C GLN A 36 -35.96 13.01 -29.49
N LEU A 37 -36.67 12.94 -28.37
CA LEU A 37 -37.74 11.97 -28.14
C LEU A 37 -38.93 12.24 -29.06
N GLU A 38 -39.36 13.51 -29.20
CA GLU A 38 -40.42 13.90 -30.13
C GLU A 38 -40.02 13.64 -31.59
N LYS A 39 -38.77 13.95 -31.97
CA LYS A 39 -38.25 13.67 -33.31
C LYS A 39 -38.14 12.17 -33.58
N GLY A 40 -37.76 11.38 -32.58
CA GLY A 40 -37.74 9.92 -32.63
C GLY A 40 -39.14 9.34 -32.83
N ALA A 41 -40.12 9.84 -32.06
CA ALA A 41 -41.53 9.46 -32.19
C ALA A 41 -42.14 9.91 -33.53
N ALA A 42 -41.82 11.10 -34.01
CA ALA A 42 -42.24 11.60 -35.32
C ALA A 42 -41.59 10.83 -36.49
N LYS A 43 -40.35 10.36 -36.33
CA LYS A 43 -39.67 9.48 -37.30
C LYS A 43 -40.27 8.08 -37.31
N ALA A 44 -40.72 7.57 -36.16
CA ALA A 44 -41.50 6.33 -36.07
C ALA A 44 -42.88 6.47 -36.74
N ALA A 45 -43.54 7.62 -36.58
CA ALA A 45 -44.86 7.89 -37.18
C ALA A 45 -44.81 8.18 -38.70
N LYS A 46 -43.73 8.79 -39.22
CA LYS A 46 -43.55 9.01 -40.67
C LYS A 46 -43.24 7.73 -41.47
N GLY A 47 -42.88 6.64 -40.80
CA GLY A 47 -42.70 5.32 -41.43
C GLY A 47 -44.00 4.57 -41.74
N SER A 48 -45.17 5.07 -41.31
CA SER A 48 -46.43 4.29 -41.31
C SER A 48 -47.56 4.83 -42.20
N VAL A 49 -47.29 5.68 -43.20
CA VAL A 49 -48.37 6.39 -43.95
C VAL A 49 -48.65 5.83 -45.35
N PHE A 50 -48.28 4.58 -45.66
CA PHE A 50 -48.88 3.85 -46.77
C PHE A 50 -49.41 2.52 -46.25
N GLY A 51 -50.73 2.38 -46.22
CA GLY A 51 -51.43 1.37 -45.42
C GLY A 51 -51.02 -0.08 -45.74
N LEU A 52 -50.67 -0.81 -44.68
CA LEU A 52 -50.99 -2.22 -44.40
C LEU A 52 -50.22 -2.65 -43.13
N GLY A 53 -50.96 -2.85 -42.04
CA GLY A 53 -50.48 -3.59 -40.87
C GLY A 53 -49.53 -2.86 -39.93
N ARG A 54 -49.56 -3.27 -38.66
CA ARG A 54 -48.34 -3.55 -37.87
C ARG A 54 -47.24 -3.96 -38.87
N PRO A 55 -45.97 -3.53 -38.78
CA PRO A 55 -44.96 -4.40 -39.37
C PRO A 55 -45.26 -5.75 -38.72
N ALA A 56 -45.77 -6.68 -39.53
CA ALA A 56 -45.59 -8.07 -39.22
C ALA A 56 -44.12 -8.09 -38.84
N GLU A 57 -43.82 -8.54 -37.62
CA GLU A 57 -42.55 -9.20 -37.42
C GLU A 57 -42.48 -10.16 -38.61
N ALA A 58 -41.78 -9.75 -39.67
CA ALA A 58 -41.33 -10.66 -40.68
C ALA A 58 -40.68 -11.71 -39.83
N ALA A 59 -41.30 -12.90 -39.79
CA ALA A 59 -40.76 -14.02 -39.05
C ALA A 59 -39.26 -13.99 -39.38
N PRO A 60 -38.39 -13.82 -38.37
CA PRO A 60 -36.99 -13.51 -38.62
C PRO A 60 -36.53 -14.50 -39.68
N ASP A 61 -35.88 -14.00 -40.76
CA ASP A 61 -35.39 -14.88 -41.81
C ASP A 61 -34.74 -16.08 -41.11
N PRO A 62 -35.02 -17.33 -41.51
CA PRO A 62 -34.61 -18.50 -40.74
C PRO A 62 -33.11 -18.50 -40.41
N GLU A 63 -32.30 -17.85 -41.25
CA GLU A 63 -30.87 -17.58 -41.05
C GLU A 63 -30.58 -16.53 -39.94
N GLN A 64 -31.38 -15.47 -39.83
CA GLN A 64 -31.31 -14.48 -38.74
C GLN A 64 -31.75 -15.09 -37.40
N ALA A 65 -32.77 -15.94 -37.39
CA ALA A 65 -33.19 -16.67 -36.20
C ALA A 65 -32.10 -17.64 -35.71
N ALA A 66 -31.46 -18.36 -36.64
CA ALA A 66 -30.37 -19.28 -36.36
C ALA A 66 -29.11 -18.54 -35.84
N THR A 67 -28.74 -17.40 -36.44
CA THR A 67 -27.62 -16.58 -35.96
C THR A 67 -27.88 -16.01 -34.57
N ILE A 68 -29.08 -15.48 -34.30
CA ILE A 68 -29.47 -15.01 -32.96
C ILE A 68 -29.39 -16.14 -31.93
N ALA A 69 -29.82 -17.35 -32.27
CA ALA A 69 -29.71 -18.51 -31.37
C ALA A 69 -28.25 -18.87 -31.07
N SER A 70 -27.39 -18.90 -32.09
CA SER A 70 -25.95 -19.19 -31.90
C SER A 70 -25.22 -18.12 -31.07
N LEU A 71 -25.54 -16.84 -31.29
CA LEU A 71 -24.97 -15.73 -30.53
C LEU A 71 -25.42 -15.77 -29.07
N ARG A 72 -26.69 -16.13 -28.81
CA ARG A 72 -27.19 -16.32 -27.43
C ARG A 72 -26.48 -17.48 -26.75
N GLU A 73 -26.27 -18.60 -27.43
CA GLU A 73 -25.53 -19.73 -26.87
C GLU A 73 -24.07 -19.37 -26.55
N ALA A 74 -23.39 -18.65 -27.46
CA ALA A 74 -22.03 -18.15 -27.22
C ALA A 74 -21.99 -17.19 -26.03
N LEU A 75 -22.98 -16.29 -25.91
CA LEU A 75 -23.07 -15.33 -24.82
C LEU A 75 -23.32 -16.01 -23.47
N GLU A 76 -24.15 -17.06 -23.42
CA GLU A 76 -24.35 -17.86 -22.21
C GLU A 76 -23.10 -18.65 -21.83
N LYS A 77 -22.35 -19.20 -22.81
CA LYS A 77 -21.04 -19.83 -22.57
C LYS A 77 -20.02 -18.84 -22.00
N GLU A 78 -19.92 -17.65 -22.55
CA GLU A 78 -19.03 -16.59 -22.06
C GLU A 78 -19.44 -16.10 -20.67
N ARG A 79 -20.74 -15.96 -20.39
CA ARG A 79 -21.24 -15.61 -19.05
C ARG A 79 -20.88 -16.67 -18.02
N ALA A 80 -21.03 -17.95 -18.36
CA ALA A 80 -20.65 -19.06 -17.49
C ALA A 80 -19.13 -19.12 -17.26
N ALA A 81 -18.32 -18.84 -18.28
CA ALA A 81 -16.87 -18.73 -18.13
C ALA A 81 -16.49 -17.54 -17.23
N ASN A 82 -17.15 -16.39 -17.41
CA ASN A 82 -16.88 -15.18 -16.64
C ASN A 82 -17.27 -15.34 -15.15
N SER A 83 -18.39 -16.01 -14.85
CA SER A 83 -18.78 -16.30 -13.46
C SER A 83 -17.75 -17.21 -12.79
N GLN A 84 -17.31 -18.28 -13.46
CA GLN A 84 -16.26 -19.18 -12.94
C GLN A 84 -14.92 -18.45 -12.71
N LEU A 85 -14.51 -17.57 -13.64
CA LEU A 85 -13.30 -16.78 -13.48
C LEU A 85 -13.43 -15.77 -12.32
N SER A 86 -14.58 -15.12 -12.19
CA SER A 86 -14.86 -14.18 -11.10
C SER A 86 -14.82 -14.88 -9.73
N GLU A 87 -15.40 -16.07 -9.63
CA GLU A 87 -15.33 -16.91 -8.43
C GLU A 87 -13.89 -17.30 -8.10
N ARG A 88 -13.10 -17.74 -9.09
CA ARG A 88 -11.69 -18.06 -8.89
C ARG A 88 -10.88 -16.85 -8.44
N VAL A 89 -11.09 -15.68 -9.05
CA VAL A 89 -10.44 -14.43 -8.64
C VAL A 89 -10.81 -14.07 -7.22
N HIS A 90 -12.08 -14.21 -6.84
CA HIS A 90 -12.52 -13.93 -5.47
C HIS A 90 -11.86 -14.90 -4.47
N GLN A 91 -11.80 -16.19 -4.77
CA GLN A 91 -11.12 -17.18 -3.93
C GLN A 91 -9.63 -16.89 -3.79
N VAL A 92 -8.96 -16.50 -4.89
CA VAL A 92 -7.54 -16.13 -4.86
C VAL A 92 -7.33 -14.87 -4.01
N LYS A 93 -8.16 -13.84 -4.18
CA LYS A 93 -8.10 -12.62 -3.36
C LYS A 93 -8.30 -12.91 -1.88
N GLN A 94 -9.31 -13.70 -1.53
CA GLN A 94 -9.52 -14.11 -0.14
C GLN A 94 -8.31 -14.85 0.43
N ARG A 95 -7.74 -15.80 -0.33
CA ARG A 95 -6.51 -16.49 0.10
C ARG A 95 -5.35 -15.51 0.28
N GLN A 96 -5.14 -14.60 -0.67
CA GLN A 96 -4.10 -13.58 -0.58
C GLN A 96 -4.28 -12.68 0.64
N GLU A 97 -5.48 -12.13 0.86
CA GLU A 97 -5.80 -11.31 2.03
C GLU A 97 -5.54 -12.06 3.34
N THR A 98 -5.93 -13.34 3.43
CA THR A 98 -5.63 -14.14 4.62
C THR A 98 -4.13 -14.37 4.82
N THR A 99 -3.38 -14.64 3.75
CA THR A 99 -1.92 -14.84 3.84
C THR A 99 -1.19 -13.55 4.17
N ILE A 100 -1.59 -12.42 3.58
CA ILE A 100 -1.03 -11.09 3.86
C ILE A 100 -1.28 -10.76 5.33
N GLY A 101 -2.52 -10.88 5.81
CA GLY A 101 -2.81 -10.61 7.22
C GLY A 101 -2.10 -11.57 8.19
N GLN A 102 -1.78 -12.81 7.79
CA GLN A 102 -0.93 -13.71 8.58
C GLN A 102 0.53 -13.25 8.59
N LEU A 103 1.07 -12.83 7.44
CA LEU A 103 2.44 -12.33 7.32
C LEU A 103 2.62 -11.02 8.08
N GLU A 104 1.70 -10.07 7.96
CA GLU A 104 1.72 -8.80 8.70
C GLU A 104 1.73 -9.04 10.22
N ARG A 105 0.90 -9.97 10.71
CA ARG A 105 0.92 -10.36 12.13
C ARG A 105 2.23 -11.01 12.56
N ARG A 106 2.85 -11.81 11.68
CA ARG A 106 4.16 -12.41 11.97
C ARG A 106 5.26 -11.34 11.98
N LEU A 107 5.24 -10.42 11.03
CA LEU A 107 6.17 -9.29 10.97
C LEU A 107 6.06 -8.42 12.22
N ALA A 108 4.85 -8.01 12.62
CA ALA A 108 4.64 -7.24 13.84
C ALA A 108 5.22 -7.94 15.08
N ARG A 109 5.02 -9.26 15.22
CA ARG A 109 5.60 -10.05 16.33
C ARG A 109 7.12 -10.12 16.27
N LEU A 110 7.70 -10.31 15.08
CA LEU A 110 9.15 -10.38 14.92
C LEU A 110 9.81 -9.03 15.21
N THR A 111 9.19 -7.92 14.78
CA THR A 111 9.66 -6.56 15.10
C THR A 111 9.64 -6.33 16.61
N GLU A 112 8.55 -6.67 17.30
CA GLU A 112 8.47 -6.55 18.76
C GLU A 112 9.52 -7.41 19.48
N GLN A 113 9.76 -8.64 18.99
CA GLN A 113 10.81 -9.50 19.54
C GLN A 113 12.22 -8.91 19.35
N LEU A 114 12.49 -8.30 18.19
CA LEU A 114 13.76 -7.64 17.89
C LEU A 114 13.99 -6.44 18.81
N ASP A 115 12.95 -5.62 19.04
CA ASP A 115 13.03 -4.47 19.94
C ASP A 115 13.34 -4.92 21.38
N LEU A 116 12.65 -5.96 21.86
CA LEU A 116 12.91 -6.54 23.19
C LEU A 116 14.34 -7.09 23.31
N GLN A 117 14.82 -7.81 22.29
CA GLN A 117 16.18 -8.34 22.26
C GLN A 117 17.22 -7.22 22.22
N SER A 118 16.95 -6.13 21.51
CA SER A 118 17.84 -4.96 21.44
C SER A 118 17.97 -4.28 22.80
N LEU A 119 16.86 -4.14 23.54
CA LEU A 119 16.86 -3.63 24.91
C LEU A 119 17.66 -4.54 25.85
N GLU A 120 17.50 -5.86 25.75
CA GLU A 120 18.24 -6.82 26.56
C GLU A 120 19.75 -6.79 26.23
N MET A 121 20.10 -6.68 24.95
CA MET A 121 21.49 -6.53 24.49
C MET A 121 22.13 -5.27 25.09
N LEU A 122 21.43 -4.13 25.07
CA LEU A 122 21.89 -2.89 25.70
C LEU A 122 22.05 -3.03 27.22
N ARG A 123 21.12 -3.72 27.88
CA ARG A 123 21.20 -4.02 29.31
C ARG A 123 22.43 -4.87 29.64
N LEU A 124 22.70 -5.90 28.85
CA LEU A 124 23.88 -6.76 28.99
C LEU A 124 25.18 -6.01 28.71
N LYS A 125 25.24 -5.18 27.66
CA LYS A 125 26.40 -4.30 27.39
C LYS A 125 26.69 -3.39 28.59
N LYS A 126 25.65 -2.76 29.17
CA LYS A 126 25.80 -1.92 30.38
C LYS A 126 26.25 -2.73 31.61
N ALA A 127 25.73 -3.93 31.79
CA ALA A 127 26.15 -4.81 32.89
C ALA A 127 27.61 -5.24 32.74
N ASN A 128 28.04 -5.61 31.53
CA ASN A 128 29.43 -5.94 31.22
C ASN A 128 30.38 -4.75 31.44
N ALA A 129 30.00 -3.54 31.00
CA ALA A 129 30.79 -2.34 31.26
C ALA A 129 31.00 -2.10 32.77
N LYS A 130 29.94 -2.24 33.57
CA LYS A 130 30.03 -2.16 35.04
C LYS A 130 30.89 -3.26 35.65
N LEU A 131 30.81 -4.49 35.11
CA LEU A 131 31.66 -5.59 35.57
C LEU A 131 33.14 -5.32 35.27
N MET A 132 33.44 -4.83 34.07
CA MET A 132 34.80 -4.40 33.69
C MET A 132 35.31 -3.32 34.64
N GLU A 133 34.53 -2.25 34.86
CA GLU A 133 34.86 -1.17 35.81
C GLU A 133 35.08 -1.69 37.23
N SER A 134 34.23 -2.60 37.71
CA SER A 134 34.42 -3.22 39.02
C SER A 134 35.68 -4.08 39.09
N ASN A 135 36.03 -4.77 37.99
CA ASN A 135 37.21 -5.61 37.93
C ASN A 135 38.50 -4.78 37.87
N THR A 136 38.49 -3.66 37.13
CA THR A 136 39.62 -2.72 37.11
C THR A 136 39.82 -2.11 38.48
N ALA A 137 38.77 -1.63 39.15
CA ALA A 137 38.86 -1.09 40.50
C ALA A 137 39.38 -2.12 41.52
N LEU A 138 38.93 -3.38 41.44
CA LEU A 138 39.43 -4.47 42.28
C LEU A 138 40.91 -4.79 42.00
N ARG A 139 41.35 -4.71 40.74
CA ARG A 139 42.76 -4.90 40.36
C ARG A 139 43.62 -3.76 40.86
N GLU A 140 43.20 -2.51 40.71
CA GLU A 140 43.90 -1.33 41.22
C GLU A 140 44.08 -1.44 42.74
N ALA A 141 43.01 -1.76 43.47
CA ALA A 141 43.07 -1.99 44.92
C ALA A 141 43.99 -3.17 45.30
N GLN A 142 44.03 -4.23 44.47
CA GLN A 142 44.98 -5.34 44.67
C GLN A 142 46.42 -4.94 44.39
N ILE A 143 46.70 -4.12 43.37
CA ILE A 143 48.05 -3.66 43.04
C ILE A 143 48.58 -2.74 44.15
N GLU A 144 47.74 -1.84 44.69
CA GLU A 144 48.08 -1.01 45.85
C GLU A 144 48.40 -1.86 47.09
N GLY A 145 47.75 -3.02 47.26
CA GLY A 145 48.03 -3.96 48.33
C GLY A 145 49.20 -4.92 48.08
N PHE A 146 49.41 -5.36 46.83
CA PHE A 146 50.36 -6.37 46.38
C PHE A 146 50.69 -6.23 44.86
N PRO A 147 51.80 -5.55 44.49
CA PRO A 147 52.16 -5.34 43.09
C PRO A 147 52.87 -6.55 42.50
N ASP A 148 52.12 -7.49 41.91
CA ASP A 148 52.67 -8.60 41.12
C ASP A 148 52.74 -8.21 39.62
N ALA A 149 53.96 -8.08 39.09
CA ALA A 149 54.22 -7.73 37.69
C ALA A 149 53.59 -8.73 36.69
N THR A 150 53.37 -9.98 37.07
CA THR A 150 52.73 -10.98 36.21
C THR A 150 51.22 -10.76 36.08
N LEU A 151 50.56 -10.26 37.14
CA LEU A 151 49.13 -9.91 37.11
C LEU A 151 48.88 -8.65 36.29
N ILE A 152 49.80 -7.67 36.35
CA ILE A 152 49.76 -6.45 35.53
C ILE A 152 49.87 -6.80 34.04
N ASN A 153 50.85 -7.63 33.66
CA ASN A 153 51.00 -8.04 32.27
C ASN A 153 49.76 -8.82 31.75
N LYS A 154 49.12 -9.63 32.60
CA LYS A 154 47.87 -10.32 32.27
C LYS A 154 46.66 -9.39 32.15
N SER A 155 46.59 -8.30 32.91
CA SER A 155 45.51 -7.32 32.76
C SER A 155 45.66 -6.56 31.45
N ILE A 156 46.88 -6.11 31.13
CA ILE A 156 47.17 -5.40 29.88
C ILE A 156 46.87 -6.28 28.65
N SER A 157 47.22 -7.57 28.69
CA SER A 157 46.87 -8.48 27.60
C SER A 157 45.36 -8.66 27.45
N ALA A 158 44.63 -8.76 28.56
CA ALA A 158 43.17 -8.88 28.54
C ALA A 158 42.48 -7.60 28.02
N GLU A 159 43.01 -6.42 28.36
CA GLU A 159 42.53 -5.13 27.83
C GLU A 159 42.77 -5.01 26.33
N LEU A 160 43.95 -5.42 25.84
CA LEU A 160 44.24 -5.45 24.41
C LEU A 160 43.30 -6.39 23.66
N GLU A 161 43.04 -7.58 24.20
CA GLU A 161 42.09 -8.53 23.60
C GLU A 161 40.66 -7.97 23.56
N ALA A 162 40.22 -7.29 24.63
CA ALA A 162 38.91 -6.64 24.70
C ALA A 162 38.77 -5.51 23.66
N LEU A 163 39.77 -4.62 23.57
CA LEU A 163 39.81 -3.54 22.57
C LEU A 163 39.83 -4.09 21.13
N GLN A 164 40.57 -5.17 20.89
CA GLN A 164 40.58 -5.83 19.58
C GLN A 164 39.25 -6.50 19.24
N ALA A 165 38.53 -7.01 20.22
CA ALA A 165 37.19 -7.58 20.02
C ALA A 165 36.16 -6.49 19.71
N GLU A 166 36.20 -5.38 20.45
CA GLU A 166 35.36 -4.20 20.20
C GLU A 166 35.61 -3.65 18.80
N ARG A 167 36.88 -3.47 18.40
CA ARG A 167 37.23 -3.00 17.05
C ARG A 167 36.74 -3.93 15.95
N ARG A 168 36.77 -5.25 16.17
CA ARG A 168 36.22 -6.23 15.22
C ARG A 168 34.69 -6.12 15.10
N ALA A 169 33.99 -5.86 16.22
CA ALA A 169 32.56 -5.63 16.19
C ALA A 169 32.20 -4.34 15.43
N GLU A 170 32.92 -3.23 15.69
CA GLU A 170 32.74 -1.97 14.94
C GLU A 170 32.94 -2.15 13.43
N MET A 171 33.97 -2.91 13.02
CA MET A 171 34.22 -3.17 11.61
C MET A 171 33.11 -4.01 10.96
N ALA A 172 32.54 -4.97 11.70
CA ALA A 172 31.42 -5.78 11.21
C ALA A 172 30.15 -4.92 11.04
N GLU A 173 29.83 -4.05 12.00
CA GLU A 173 28.71 -3.10 11.90
C GLU A 173 28.90 -2.15 10.70
N MET A 174 30.12 -1.65 10.48
CA MET A 174 30.44 -0.80 9.32
C MET A 174 30.26 -1.54 7.99
N GLU A 175 30.68 -2.80 7.91
CA GLU A 175 30.53 -3.62 6.71
C GLU A 175 29.06 -3.93 6.40
N GLU A 176 28.25 -4.16 7.43
CA GLU A 176 26.80 -4.31 7.32
C GLU A 176 26.14 -3.05 6.77
N ILE A 177 26.44 -1.87 7.34
CA ILE A 177 25.94 -0.57 6.83
C ILE A 177 26.36 -0.36 5.37
N LEU A 178 27.63 -0.63 5.03
CA LEU A 178 28.10 -0.50 3.65
C LEU A 178 27.37 -1.46 2.70
N SER A 179 27.01 -2.66 3.17
CA SER A 179 26.26 -3.64 2.37
C SER A 179 24.83 -3.16 2.08
N GLU A 180 24.19 -2.47 3.01
CA GLU A 180 22.86 -1.87 2.85
C GLU A 180 22.87 -0.62 1.97
N LEU A 181 23.92 0.20 2.04
CA LEU A 181 24.04 1.43 1.24
C LEU A 181 24.40 1.15 -0.23
N LYS A 182 25.20 0.11 -0.52
CA LYS A 182 25.58 -0.29 -1.89
C LYS A 182 24.41 -0.40 -2.87
N PRO A 183 23.30 -1.11 -2.57
CA PRO A 183 22.17 -1.22 -3.50
C PRO A 183 21.44 0.11 -3.73
N LEU A 184 21.40 1.03 -2.74
CA LEU A 184 20.79 2.35 -2.91
C LEU A 184 21.60 3.22 -3.89
N LEU A 185 22.93 3.19 -3.77
CA LEU A 185 23.83 3.90 -4.70
C LEU A 185 23.76 3.32 -6.13
N ALA A 186 23.53 2.02 -6.26
CA ALA A 186 23.38 1.37 -7.57
C ALA A 186 22.01 1.64 -8.23
N ALA A 187 20.98 1.95 -7.45
CA ALA A 187 19.65 2.30 -7.94
C ALA A 187 19.58 3.74 -8.47
N ASP A 188 20.29 4.69 -7.85
CA ASP A 188 20.38 6.09 -8.31
C ASP A 188 21.26 6.26 -9.57
N ALA A 189 22.07 5.25 -9.90
CA ALA A 189 22.96 5.25 -11.07
C ALA A 189 22.30 4.69 -12.36
N ARG A 190 20.99 4.42 -12.35
CA ARG A 190 20.19 3.98 -13.51
C ARG A 190 19.12 5.01 -13.86
#